data_AF-A0A8S3RRP5-F1
#
_entry.id   AF-A0A8S3RRP5-F1
#
_cell.length_a   1.000
_cell.length_b   1.000
_cell.length_c   1.000
_cell.angle_alpha   90.00
_cell.angle_beta   90.00
_cell.angle_gamma   90.00
#
_symmetry.space_group_name_H-M   'P 1'
#
loop_
_entity.id
_entity.type
_entity.pdbx_description
1 polymer ?
#
loop_
_entity_poly.entity_id
_entity_poly.type
_entity_poly.pdbx_seq_one_letter_code
_entity_poly.pdbx_strand_id
1 'polypeptide(L)'
;MFHQTSVASSGQVATSCTVKFQYVQNYPDEAPVFEITDLENLDEEYEDILNDFINEQISENLGMAMVFTIVSALQEKIAVIIEDRKRQEEEEKERVFREKEEAEQKRFEGTKVSVETFLAWKLKFEAEVNELKAQRLKDNPEPKGLSGKEMFMQDDKLDESDMIFLQSEDADVEVDESLFQDMEDLDIEDDEGLDLDDSDGAVD
;
A
#
# COMPACT_ATOMS: atom_id res chain seq x y z
N MET A 1 49.32 -28.19 2.21
CA MET A 1 49.34 -26.71 2.36
C MET A 1 47.89 -26.29 2.29
N PHE A 2 47.33 -25.86 3.42
CA PHE A 2 45.91 -25.57 3.56
C PHE A 2 45.67 -24.12 3.12
N HIS A 3 44.78 -23.90 2.16
CA HIS A 3 44.27 -22.56 1.84
C HIS A 3 42.86 -22.49 2.40
N GLN A 4 42.69 -21.71 3.45
CA GLN A 4 41.40 -21.36 4.05
C GLN A 4 41.25 -19.86 3.83
N THR A 5 40.35 -19.48 2.92
CA THR A 5 39.99 -18.07 2.71
C THR A 5 38.52 -17.92 3.05
N SER A 6 38.25 -17.39 4.24
CA SER A 6 36.92 -16.99 4.66
C SER A 6 36.78 -15.48 4.43
N VAL A 7 35.81 -15.07 3.60
CA VAL A 7 35.38 -13.68 3.49
C VAL A 7 34.00 -13.56 4.13
N ALA A 8 33.92 -12.82 5.23
CA ALA A 8 32.65 -12.49 5.87
C ALA A 8 32.48 -10.97 5.84
N SER A 9 31.52 -10.50 5.04
CA SER A 9 31.07 -9.11 4.98
C SER A 9 29.78 -8.97 5.80
N SER A 10 29.79 -8.02 6.72
CA SER A 10 28.74 -7.77 7.71
C SER A 10 27.40 -7.36 7.07
N GLY A 11 26.34 -8.15 7.33
CA GLY A 11 24.93 -7.75 7.14
C GLY A 11 24.14 -8.47 6.05
N GLN A 12 24.77 -9.34 5.25
CA GLN A 12 24.08 -10.23 4.31
C GLN A 12 24.14 -11.65 4.87
N VAL A 13 23.05 -12.42 4.70
CA VAL A 13 23.05 -13.86 4.99
C VAL A 13 24.11 -14.49 4.11
N ALA A 14 25.28 -14.77 4.69
CA ALA A 14 26.41 -15.30 3.95
C ALA A 14 26.07 -16.75 3.57
N THR A 15 25.98 -17.01 2.28
CA THR A 15 25.89 -18.37 1.76
C THR A 15 27.30 -18.94 1.70
N SER A 16 27.53 -20.08 2.32
CA SER A 16 28.84 -20.72 2.35
C SER A 16 28.72 -22.19 1.91
N CYS A 17 29.75 -22.68 1.21
CA CYS A 17 29.81 -24.05 0.72
C CYS A 17 31.23 -24.59 0.88
N THR A 18 31.37 -25.74 1.53
CA THR A 18 32.66 -26.41 1.76
C THR A 18 32.75 -27.69 0.94
N VAL A 19 33.63 -27.68 -0.07
CA VAL A 19 33.89 -28.85 -0.92
C VAL A 19 35.26 -29.45 -0.60
N LYS A 20 35.30 -30.76 -0.37
CA LYS A 20 36.53 -31.52 -0.16
C LYS A 20 36.90 -32.27 -1.42
N PHE A 21 38.15 -32.12 -1.85
CA PHE A 21 38.71 -32.87 -2.97
C PHE A 21 39.79 -33.84 -2.49
N GLN A 22 39.73 -35.08 -2.96
CA GLN A 22 40.75 -36.11 -2.74
C GLN A 22 41.41 -36.45 -4.08
N TYR A 23 42.74 -36.29 -4.13
CA TYR A 23 43.51 -36.61 -5.32
C TYR A 23 43.61 -38.13 -5.52
N VAL A 24 43.34 -38.56 -6.75
CA VAL A 24 43.54 -39.93 -7.21
C VAL A 24 44.93 -40.09 -7.83
N GLN A 25 45.43 -41.33 -7.92
CA GLN A 25 46.78 -41.60 -8.45
C GLN A 25 46.97 -41.10 -9.89
N ASN A 26 45.91 -41.16 -10.70
CA ASN A 26 45.97 -40.84 -12.12
C ASN A 26 45.45 -39.42 -12.42
N TYR A 27 45.39 -38.53 -11.43
CA TYR A 27 45.03 -37.13 -11.66
C TYR A 27 46.15 -36.40 -12.43
N PRO A 28 45.84 -35.58 -13.46
CA PRO A 28 44.50 -35.08 -13.83
C PRO A 28 43.74 -35.89 -14.89
N ASP A 29 44.29 -37.00 -15.37
CA ASP A 29 43.64 -37.87 -16.37
C ASP A 29 42.42 -38.63 -15.79
N GLU A 30 42.33 -38.75 -14.47
CA GLU A 30 41.20 -39.31 -13.74
C GLU A 30 40.61 -38.26 -12.78
N ALA A 31 39.28 -38.28 -12.64
CA ALA A 31 38.54 -37.34 -11.81
C ALA A 31 38.93 -37.45 -10.32
N PRO A 32 39.10 -36.32 -9.60
CA PRO A 32 39.26 -36.37 -8.15
C PRO A 32 37.95 -36.81 -7.50
N VAL A 33 38.04 -37.50 -6.36
CA VAL A 33 36.86 -37.77 -5.54
C VAL A 33 36.51 -36.48 -4.80
N PHE A 34 35.25 -36.05 -4.89
CA PHE A 34 34.79 -34.84 -4.21
C PHE A 34 33.59 -35.12 -3.31
N GLU A 35 33.42 -34.28 -2.30
CA GLU A 35 32.32 -34.33 -1.34
C GLU A 35 31.98 -32.91 -0.90
N ILE A 36 30.69 -32.53 -0.98
CA ILE A 36 30.19 -31.29 -0.38
C ILE A 36 29.86 -31.61 1.07
N THR A 37 30.49 -30.90 2.01
CA THR A 37 30.43 -31.25 3.45
C THR A 37 29.72 -30.23 4.32
N ASP A 38 29.54 -29.02 3.82
CA ASP A 38 28.87 -27.96 4.56
C ASP A 38 28.20 -27.03 3.55
N LEU A 39 26.91 -26.78 3.75
CA LEU A 39 26.05 -25.92 2.94
C LEU A 39 25.25 -25.03 3.89
N GLU A 40 25.68 -23.78 4.05
CA GLU A 40 24.94 -22.81 4.84
C GLU A 40 24.06 -21.96 3.93
N ASN A 41 22.78 -21.86 4.26
CA ASN A 41 21.79 -21.10 3.51
C ASN A 41 21.57 -21.59 2.07
N LEU A 42 21.77 -22.88 1.80
CA LEU A 42 21.35 -23.53 0.55
C LEU A 42 20.47 -24.73 0.90
N ASP A 43 19.31 -24.83 0.24
CA ASP A 43 18.40 -25.97 0.40
C ASP A 43 18.96 -27.21 -0.32
N GLU A 44 18.45 -28.40 0.04
CA GLU A 44 18.87 -29.69 -0.53
C GLU A 44 18.76 -29.73 -2.07
N GLU A 45 17.80 -29.00 -2.65
CA GLU A 45 17.67 -28.84 -4.11
C GLU A 45 18.92 -28.21 -4.75
N TYR A 46 19.58 -27.29 -4.06
CA TYR A 46 20.79 -26.65 -4.55
C TYR A 46 22.02 -27.54 -4.39
N GLU A 47 22.01 -28.49 -3.47
CA GLU A 47 23.08 -29.48 -3.33
C GLU A 47 23.16 -30.36 -4.58
N ASP A 48 22.03 -30.85 -5.08
CA ASP A 48 21.98 -31.64 -6.32
C ASP A 48 22.46 -30.82 -7.52
N ILE A 49 22.01 -29.56 -7.63
CA ILE A 49 22.42 -28.64 -8.70
C ILE A 49 23.94 -28.41 -8.68
N LEU A 50 24.53 -28.23 -7.50
CA LEU A 50 25.97 -28.02 -7.36
C LEU A 50 26.76 -29.31 -7.64
N ASN A 51 26.26 -30.47 -7.22
CA ASN A 51 26.86 -31.77 -7.53
C ASN A 51 26.90 -32.02 -9.04
N ASP A 52 25.78 -31.82 -9.73
CA ASP A 52 25.69 -31.97 -11.18
C ASP A 52 26.65 -31.02 -11.89
N PHE A 53 26.71 -29.76 -11.44
CA PHE A 53 27.61 -28.76 -11.99
C PHE A 53 29.09 -29.12 -11.80
N ILE A 54 29.48 -29.66 -10.63
CA ILE A 54 30.85 -30.13 -10.40
C ILE A 54 31.20 -31.29 -11.35
N ASN A 55 30.28 -32.24 -11.52
CA ASN A 55 30.48 -33.38 -12.43
C ASN A 55 30.64 -32.93 -13.88
N GLU A 56 29.86 -31.95 -14.32
CA GLU A 56 30.01 -31.31 -15.64
C GLU A 56 31.41 -30.69 -15.79
N GLN A 57 31.81 -29.86 -14.83
CA GLN A 57 33.14 -29.21 -14.84
C GLN A 57 34.29 -30.22 -14.82
N ILE A 58 34.15 -31.33 -14.11
CA ILE A 58 35.12 -32.43 -14.13
C ILE A 58 35.20 -33.04 -15.53
N SER A 59 34.06 -33.40 -16.14
CA SER A 59 34.02 -34.02 -17.46
C SER A 59 34.64 -33.14 -18.54
N GLU A 60 34.45 -31.82 -18.46
CA GLU A 60 35.00 -30.86 -19.42
C GLU A 60 36.51 -30.65 -19.27
N ASN A 61 37.04 -30.77 -18.05
CA ASN A 61 38.43 -30.45 -17.71
C ASN A 61 39.31 -31.69 -17.44
N LEU A 62 38.85 -32.89 -17.79
CA LEU A 62 39.65 -34.12 -17.70
C LEU A 62 40.94 -34.01 -18.55
N GLY A 63 42.04 -34.54 -18.03
CA GLY A 63 43.35 -34.47 -18.67
C GLY A 63 44.13 -33.18 -18.39
N MET A 64 43.57 -32.25 -17.60
CA MET A 64 44.27 -31.06 -17.11
C MET A 64 43.94 -30.75 -15.65
N ALA A 65 44.81 -30.00 -14.98
CA ALA A 65 44.59 -29.65 -13.58
C ALA A 65 43.32 -28.80 -13.43
N MET A 66 42.26 -29.38 -12.84
CA MET A 66 40.90 -28.86 -12.85
C MET A 66 40.39 -28.33 -11.51
N VAL A 67 41.02 -28.66 -10.37
CA VAL A 67 40.50 -28.27 -9.04
C VAL A 67 40.27 -26.76 -8.90
N PHE A 68 41.21 -25.93 -9.36
CA PHE A 68 41.03 -24.48 -9.31
C PHE A 68 39.88 -24.02 -10.22
N THR A 69 39.80 -24.56 -11.45
CA THR A 69 38.73 -24.27 -12.40
C THR A 69 37.36 -24.59 -11.80
N ILE A 70 37.20 -25.76 -11.18
CA ILE A 70 35.96 -26.19 -10.53
C ILE A 70 35.60 -25.23 -9.40
N VAL A 71 36.56 -24.86 -8.54
CA VAL A 71 36.30 -23.94 -7.42
C VAL A 71 35.90 -22.55 -7.92
N SER A 72 36.56 -22.02 -8.95
CA SER A 72 36.20 -20.73 -9.56
C SER A 72 34.81 -20.77 -10.19
N ALA A 73 34.50 -21.83 -10.95
CA ALA A 73 33.19 -22.01 -11.57
C ALA A 73 32.08 -22.15 -10.51
N LEU A 74 32.35 -22.89 -9.43
CA LEU A 74 31.42 -23.03 -8.29
C LEU A 74 31.17 -21.70 -7.60
N GLN A 75 32.22 -20.90 -7.37
CA GLN A 75 32.07 -19.58 -6.76
C GLN A 75 31.16 -18.68 -7.60
N GLU A 76 31.34 -18.67 -8.93
CA GLU A 76 30.47 -17.94 -9.84
C GLU A 76 29.03 -18.49 -9.81
N LYS A 77 28.86 -19.82 -9.82
CA LYS A 77 27.53 -20.45 -9.77
C LYS A 77 26.77 -20.11 -8.49
N ILE A 78 27.46 -20.13 -7.34
CA ILE A 78 26.87 -19.75 -6.04
C ILE A 78 26.46 -18.27 -6.05
N ALA A 79 27.30 -17.38 -6.59
CA ALA A 79 26.94 -15.96 -6.71
C ALA A 79 25.64 -15.76 -7.53
N VAL A 80 25.50 -16.46 -8.65
CA VAL A 80 24.28 -16.43 -9.47
C VAL A 80 23.06 -16.95 -8.69
N ILE A 81 23.21 -18.01 -7.91
CA ILE A 81 22.11 -18.56 -7.08
C ILE A 81 21.66 -17.54 -6.03
N ILE A 82 22.59 -16.84 -5.38
CA ILE A 82 22.29 -15.82 -4.38
C ILE A 82 21.53 -14.65 -5.02
N GLU A 83 21.99 -14.19 -6.19
CA GLU A 83 21.32 -13.12 -6.94
C GLU A 83 19.91 -13.53 -7.37
N ASP A 84 19.74 -14.75 -7.87
CA ASP A 84 18.43 -15.26 -8.29
C ASP A 84 17.45 -15.35 -7.13
N ARG A 85 17.88 -15.85 -5.96
CA ARG A 85 17.05 -15.86 -4.75
C ARG A 85 16.61 -14.47 -4.34
N LYS A 86 17.54 -13.51 -4.32
CA LYS A 86 17.21 -12.13 -3.95
C LYS A 86 16.18 -11.53 -4.91
N ARG A 87 16.33 -11.79 -6.21
CA ARG A 87 15.35 -11.36 -7.23
C ARG A 87 13.98 -12.00 -7.01
N GLN A 88 13.92 -13.31 -6.78
CA GLN A 88 12.66 -14.01 -6.55
C GLN A 88 11.94 -13.49 -5.29
N GLU A 89 12.67 -13.22 -4.21
CA GLU A 89 12.11 -12.62 -3.00
C GLU A 89 11.57 -11.20 -3.23
N GLU A 90 12.23 -10.41 -4.07
CA GLU A 90 11.81 -9.06 -4.41
C GLU A 90 10.56 -9.08 -5.31
N GLU A 91 10.55 -9.93 -6.34
CA GLU A 91 9.39 -10.12 -7.23
C GLU A 91 8.16 -10.66 -6.47
N GLU A 92 8.34 -11.57 -5.51
CA GLU A 92 7.27 -12.07 -4.66
C GLU A 92 6.69 -10.94 -3.78
N LYS A 93 7.56 -10.12 -3.17
CA LYS A 93 7.13 -8.96 -2.37
C LYS A 93 6.38 -7.93 -3.21
N GLU A 94 6.87 -7.64 -4.41
CA GLU A 94 6.21 -6.73 -5.34
C GLU A 94 4.85 -7.28 -5.78
N ARG A 95 4.75 -8.59 -6.08
CA ARG A 95 3.49 -9.22 -6.45
C ARG A 95 2.46 -9.13 -5.33
N VAL A 96 2.85 -9.46 -4.10
CA VAL A 96 1.98 -9.36 -2.92
C VAL A 96 1.57 -7.91 -2.65
N PHE A 97 2.47 -6.96 -2.86
CA PHE A 97 2.15 -5.53 -2.72
C PHE A 97 1.12 -5.09 -3.76
N ARG A 98 1.34 -5.42 -5.04
CA ARG A 98 0.42 -5.10 -6.14
C ARG A 98 -0.96 -5.73 -5.95
N GLU A 99 -1.03 -6.99 -5.49
CA GLU A 99 -2.31 -7.65 -5.20
C GLU A 99 -3.09 -6.95 -4.07
N LYS A 100 -2.38 -6.38 -3.08
CA LYS A 100 -3.01 -5.57 -2.02
C LYS A 100 -3.51 -4.23 -2.56
N GLU A 101 -2.72 -3.53 -3.36
CA GLU A 101 -3.14 -2.27 -3.98
C GLU A 101 -4.36 -2.46 -4.90
N GLU A 102 -4.40 -3.54 -5.69
CA GLU A 102 -5.56 -3.86 -6.53
C GLU A 102 -6.82 -4.19 -5.71
N ALA A 103 -6.66 -4.88 -4.58
CA ALA A 103 -7.76 -5.16 -3.66
C ALA A 103 -8.28 -3.88 -2.98
N GLU A 104 -7.39 -2.95 -2.65
CA GLU A 104 -7.74 -1.65 -2.11
C GLU A 104 -8.39 -0.75 -3.16
N GLN A 105 -7.88 -0.69 -4.38
CA GLN A 105 -8.51 0.04 -5.49
C GLN A 105 -9.90 -0.49 -5.82
N LYS A 106 -10.10 -1.82 -5.82
CA LYS A 106 -11.44 -2.43 -5.99
C LYS A 106 -12.38 -2.11 -4.83
N ARG A 107 -11.86 -1.94 -3.63
CA ARG A 107 -12.64 -1.49 -2.47
C ARG A 107 -12.92 0.02 -2.49
N PHE A 108 -12.02 0.80 -3.09
CA PHE A 108 -12.11 2.25 -3.21
C PHE A 108 -12.87 2.73 -4.46
N GLU A 109 -13.13 1.84 -5.44
CA GLU A 109 -14.17 2.05 -6.44
C GLU A 109 -15.56 2.05 -5.77
N GLY A 110 -15.93 3.19 -5.19
CA GLY A 110 -17.33 3.51 -4.97
C GLY A 110 -18.13 3.35 -6.27
N THR A 111 -19.44 3.13 -6.16
CA THR A 111 -20.30 2.95 -7.33
C THR A 111 -20.20 4.17 -8.24
N LYS A 112 -19.50 4.05 -9.38
CA LYS A 112 -19.44 5.09 -10.41
C LYS A 112 -20.88 5.46 -10.77
N VAL A 113 -21.24 6.73 -10.56
CA VAL A 113 -22.56 7.25 -10.92
C VAL A 113 -22.61 7.34 -12.45
N SER A 114 -23.02 6.24 -13.09
CA SER A 114 -23.32 6.20 -14.52
C SER A 114 -24.71 6.78 -14.78
N VAL A 115 -25.02 7.15 -16.03
CA VAL A 115 -26.35 7.64 -16.41
C VAL A 115 -27.45 6.62 -16.03
N GLU A 116 -27.17 5.33 -16.14
CA GLU A 116 -28.10 4.26 -15.75
C GLU A 116 -28.28 4.17 -14.24
N THR A 117 -27.19 4.27 -13.45
CA THR A 117 -27.27 4.29 -11.98
C THR A 117 -28.00 5.54 -11.48
N PHE A 118 -27.74 6.70 -12.12
CA PHE A 118 -28.42 7.96 -11.84
C PHE A 118 -29.91 7.89 -12.20
N LEU A 119 -30.30 7.29 -13.33
CA LEU A 119 -31.71 7.12 -13.69
C LEU A 119 -32.43 6.17 -12.74
N ALA A 120 -31.79 5.06 -12.33
CA ALA A 120 -32.35 4.14 -11.34
C ALA A 120 -32.52 4.81 -9.98
N TRP A 121 -31.56 5.63 -9.56
CA TRP A 121 -31.67 6.45 -8.36
C TRP A 121 -32.76 7.52 -8.49
N LYS A 122 -32.80 8.26 -9.61
CA LYS A 122 -33.81 9.28 -9.92
C LYS A 122 -35.22 8.69 -9.90
N LEU A 123 -35.40 7.50 -10.46
CA LEU A 123 -36.69 6.81 -10.47
C LEU A 123 -37.14 6.43 -9.05
N LYS A 124 -36.22 5.93 -8.21
CA LYS A 124 -36.50 5.67 -6.79
C LYS A 124 -36.84 6.96 -6.03
N PHE A 125 -36.08 8.03 -6.25
CA PHE A 125 -36.31 9.33 -5.62
C PHE A 125 -37.64 9.95 -6.05
N GLU A 126 -37.97 9.93 -7.35
CA GLU A 126 -39.25 10.42 -7.85
C GLU A 126 -40.42 9.61 -7.31
N ALA A 127 -40.26 8.29 -7.14
CA ALA A 127 -41.26 7.44 -6.50
C ALA A 127 -41.45 7.82 -5.02
N GLU A 128 -40.36 8.00 -4.26
CA GLU A 128 -40.41 8.38 -2.84
C GLU A 128 -41.03 9.78 -2.65
N VAL A 129 -40.66 10.76 -3.47
CA VAL A 129 -41.24 12.11 -3.45
C VAL A 129 -42.72 12.09 -3.82
N ASN A 130 -43.11 11.29 -4.81
CA ASN A 130 -44.51 11.17 -5.20
C ASN A 130 -45.34 10.47 -4.11
N GLU A 131 -44.78 9.47 -3.44
CA GLU A 131 -45.42 8.82 -2.29
C GLU A 131 -45.56 9.78 -1.10
N LEU A 132 -44.53 10.58 -0.80
CA LEU A 132 -44.59 11.62 0.23
C LEU A 132 -45.62 12.70 -0.10
N LYS A 133 -45.72 13.12 -1.37
CA LYS A 133 -46.76 14.08 -1.82
C LYS A 133 -48.16 13.47 -1.76
N ALA A 134 -48.32 12.21 -2.14
CA ALA A 134 -49.59 11.50 -2.05
C ALA A 134 -50.01 11.28 -0.58
N GLN A 135 -49.07 11.02 0.32
CA GLN A 135 -49.31 10.98 1.76
C GLN A 135 -49.70 12.37 2.28
N ARG A 136 -48.96 13.43 1.96
CA ARG A 136 -49.34 14.80 2.35
C ARG A 136 -50.72 15.22 1.85
N LEU A 137 -51.11 14.81 0.65
CA LEU A 137 -52.43 15.12 0.08
C LEU A 137 -53.54 14.28 0.71
N LYS A 138 -53.26 13.04 1.13
CA LYS A 138 -54.18 12.21 1.90
C LYS A 138 -54.35 12.70 3.34
N ASP A 139 -53.26 13.11 3.98
CA ASP A 139 -53.27 13.62 5.35
C ASP A 139 -53.77 15.08 5.42
N ASN A 140 -53.79 15.82 4.31
CA ASN A 140 -54.31 17.19 4.28
C ASN A 140 -54.87 17.62 2.90
N PRO A 141 -56.20 17.58 2.68
CA PRO A 141 -56.84 18.09 1.45
C PRO A 141 -56.99 19.64 1.38
N GLU A 142 -56.25 20.38 2.23
CA GLU A 142 -56.03 21.85 2.27
C GLU A 142 -57.20 22.80 2.69
N PRO A 143 -56.93 24.08 3.11
CA PRO A 143 -55.63 24.78 3.31
C PRO A 143 -55.51 25.50 4.68
N LYS A 144 -54.31 26.00 5.07
CA LYS A 144 -54.04 27.22 5.90
C LYS A 144 -52.67 27.18 6.60
N GLY A 145 -51.60 27.32 5.84
CA GLY A 145 -50.44 28.08 6.30
C GLY A 145 -50.51 29.41 5.57
N LEU A 146 -50.69 30.52 6.29
CA LEU A 146 -50.63 31.86 5.69
C LEU A 146 -49.28 32.00 4.99
N SER A 147 -49.27 32.52 3.76
CA SER A 147 -48.02 32.86 3.07
C SER A 147 -47.19 33.82 3.93
N GLY A 148 -45.86 33.82 3.80
CA GLY A 148 -45.00 34.74 4.57
C GLY A 148 -45.41 36.21 4.46
N LYS A 149 -46.04 36.60 3.34
CA LYS A 149 -46.64 37.93 3.14
C LYS A 149 -47.89 38.17 4.00
N GLU A 150 -48.70 37.15 4.20
CA GLU A 150 -49.92 37.22 5.01
C GLU A 150 -49.60 37.15 6.52
N MET A 151 -48.59 36.38 6.92
CA MET A 151 -47.99 36.46 8.27
C MET A 151 -47.51 37.89 8.57
N PHE A 152 -46.78 38.50 7.64
CA PHE A 152 -46.25 39.86 7.80
C PHE A 152 -47.32 40.94 7.94
N MET A 153 -48.48 40.78 7.30
CA MET A 153 -49.59 41.75 7.39
C MET A 153 -50.47 41.56 8.62
N GLN A 154 -50.43 40.40 9.27
CA GLN A 154 -51.25 40.10 10.45
C GLN A 154 -50.51 40.32 11.77
N ASP A 155 -49.18 40.41 11.72
CA ASP A 155 -48.33 40.64 12.88
C ASP A 155 -48.21 42.13 13.20
N ASP A 156 -49.15 42.65 13.98
CA ASP A 156 -49.16 44.03 14.51
C ASP A 156 -48.00 44.28 15.51
N LYS A 157 -47.29 43.22 15.92
CA LYS A 157 -46.15 43.29 16.84
C LYS A 157 -44.89 43.90 16.25
N LEU A 158 -44.80 44.02 14.93
CA LEU A 158 -43.65 44.68 14.30
C LEU A 158 -43.62 46.18 14.64
N ASP A 159 -44.77 46.85 14.62
CA ASP A 159 -44.91 48.27 15.01
C ASP A 159 -44.60 48.48 16.50
N GLU A 160 -44.93 47.50 17.36
CA GLU A 160 -44.58 47.54 18.79
C GLU A 160 -43.06 47.35 19.00
N SER A 161 -42.41 46.49 18.22
CA SER A 161 -40.98 46.22 18.33
C SER A 161 -40.10 47.39 17.86
N ASP A 162 -40.50 48.10 16.81
CA ASP A 162 -39.79 49.31 16.32
C ASP A 162 -39.91 50.47 17.32
N MET A 163 -41.04 50.58 18.02
CA MET A 163 -41.26 51.60 19.05
C MET A 163 -40.41 51.36 20.29
N ILE A 164 -40.22 50.10 20.68
CA ILE A 164 -39.36 49.71 21.81
C ILE A 164 -37.88 49.91 21.44
N PHE A 165 -37.48 49.58 20.21
CA PHE A 165 -36.10 49.77 19.74
C PHE A 165 -35.67 51.25 19.66
N LEU A 166 -36.60 52.17 19.33
CA LEU A 166 -36.32 53.62 19.33
C LEU A 166 -36.43 54.30 20.70
N GLN A 167 -37.13 53.69 21.67
CA GLN A 167 -37.32 54.27 23.02
C GLN A 167 -36.31 53.75 24.05
N SER A 168 -35.72 52.58 23.82
CA SER A 168 -34.67 52.02 24.66
C SER A 168 -33.30 52.29 24.05
N GLU A 169 -32.65 53.37 24.49
CA GLU A 169 -31.24 53.70 24.15
C GLU A 169 -30.21 52.72 24.76
N ASP A 170 -30.63 51.49 25.09
CA ASP A 170 -29.87 50.49 25.86
C ASP A 170 -30.39 49.05 25.59
N ALA A 171 -30.74 48.73 24.34
CA ALA A 171 -31.04 47.35 23.94
C ALA A 171 -29.74 46.65 23.49
N ASP A 172 -28.93 46.25 24.46
CA ASP A 172 -27.75 45.40 24.22
C ASP A 172 -28.25 44.01 23.80
N VAL A 173 -27.89 43.59 22.60
CA VAL A 173 -28.22 42.26 22.07
C VAL A 173 -27.22 41.28 22.68
N GLU A 174 -27.60 40.64 23.78
CA GLU A 174 -26.79 39.58 24.40
C GLU A 174 -26.67 38.39 23.45
N VAL A 175 -25.45 38.14 22.96
CA VAL A 175 -25.10 36.95 22.19
C VAL A 175 -24.81 35.82 23.17
N ASP A 176 -25.57 34.74 23.09
CA ASP A 176 -25.38 33.56 23.95
C ASP A 176 -24.12 32.78 23.52
N GLU A 177 -23.03 32.95 24.25
CA GLU A 177 -21.73 32.30 23.99
C GLU A 177 -21.78 30.76 24.11
N SER A 178 -22.82 30.19 24.73
CA SER A 178 -22.99 28.73 24.77
C SER A 178 -23.21 28.11 23.39
N LEU A 179 -23.67 28.91 22.42
CA LEU A 179 -23.94 28.48 21.05
C LEU A 179 -22.65 28.23 20.24
N PHE A 180 -21.50 28.71 20.74
CA PHE A 180 -20.19 28.53 20.12
C PHE A 180 -19.31 27.49 20.84
N GLN A 181 -19.75 26.95 21.99
CA GLN A 181 -18.99 25.96 22.76
C GLN A 181 -18.90 24.60 22.06
N ASP A 182 -19.89 24.21 21.26
CA ASP A 182 -19.86 22.96 20.47
C ASP A 182 -18.80 22.98 19.35
N MET A 183 -18.15 24.11 19.09
CA MET A 183 -17.08 24.25 18.09
C MET A 183 -15.67 24.11 18.70
N GLU A 184 -15.54 24.14 20.03
CA GLU A 184 -14.26 24.04 20.75
C GLU A 184 -13.80 22.58 20.95
N ASP A 185 -14.68 21.60 20.68
CA ASP A 185 -14.37 20.15 20.75
C ASP A 185 -13.91 19.58 19.39
N LEU A 186 -13.68 20.45 18.40
CA LEU A 186 -12.90 20.10 17.21
C LEU A 186 -11.42 20.16 17.58
N ASP A 187 -10.90 19.05 18.11
CA ASP A 187 -9.47 18.74 18.19
C ASP A 187 -8.86 18.81 16.77
N ILE A 188 -8.50 20.02 16.34
CA ILE A 188 -7.43 20.20 15.37
C ILE A 188 -6.17 19.87 16.16
N GLU A 189 -5.79 18.60 16.13
CA GLU A 189 -4.40 18.22 16.37
C GLU A 189 -3.58 19.03 15.36
N ASP A 190 -2.80 19.96 15.90
CA ASP A 190 -1.76 20.71 15.21
C ASP A 190 -0.69 19.69 14.76
N ASP A 191 -0.94 19.00 13.66
CA ASP A 191 0.01 18.12 13.00
C ASP A 191 1.12 18.98 12.38
N GLU A 192 2.08 19.36 13.22
CA GLU A 192 3.42 19.79 12.81
C GLU A 192 4.08 18.67 11.98
N GLY A 193 3.82 18.62 10.67
CA GLY A 193 4.40 17.56 9.84
C GLY A 193 4.34 17.66 8.32
N LEU A 194 3.75 18.70 7.72
CA LEU A 194 3.73 18.85 6.26
C LEU A 194 4.72 19.91 5.77
N ASP A 195 6.01 19.55 5.77
CA ASP A 195 7.01 20.19 4.92
C ASP A 195 6.73 19.77 3.47
N LEU A 196 5.78 20.46 2.84
CA LEU A 196 5.59 20.40 1.39
C LEU A 196 6.75 21.16 0.74
N ASP A 197 7.81 20.42 0.43
CA ASP A 197 8.88 20.85 -0.47
C ASP A 197 8.29 21.05 -1.88
N ASP A 198 7.75 22.25 -2.11
CA ASP A 198 7.33 22.75 -3.41
C ASP A 198 8.56 23.11 -4.25
N SER A 199 9.34 22.09 -4.61
CA SER A 199 10.36 22.15 -5.66
C SER A 199 9.67 21.97 -7.01
N ASP A 200 9.05 23.05 -7.50
CA ASP A 200 8.63 23.22 -8.89
C ASP A 200 9.86 23.16 -9.81
N GLY A 201 10.12 21.97 -10.35
CA GLY A 201 11.14 21.67 -11.35
C GLY A 201 10.49 21.24 -12.66
N ALA A 202 9.66 22.11 -13.23
CA ALA A 202 9.13 21.92 -14.57
C ALA A 202 10.28 21.96 -15.61
N VAL A 203 10.38 20.84 -16.32
CA VAL A 203 11.13 20.63 -17.55
C VAL A 203 10.60 21.53 -18.68
N ASP A 204 11.52 22.15 -19.43
CA ASP A 204 11.45 22.32 -20.88
C ASP A 204 12.85 22.08 -21.47
#